data_AF-A0A847RWU9-F1
#
_entry.id   AF-A0A847RWU9-F1
#
_cell.length_a   1.000
_cell.length_b   1.000
_cell.length_c   1.000
_cell.angle_alpha   90.00
_cell.angle_beta   90.00
_cell.angle_gamma   90.00
#
_symmetry.space_group_name_H-M   'P 1'
#
loop_
_entity.id
_entity.type
_entity.pdbx_description
1 polymer ?
#
loop_
_entity_poly.entity_id
_entity_poly.type
_entity_poly.pdbx_seq_one_letter_code
_entity_poly.pdbx_strand_id
1 'polypeptide(L)' 'MKTTTLSRLMRMSWEIQRRRCTNRSTALLSAWVIFKNDDVAVGYLRAKHSTRNSKPAPAANYSLFNF' A
#
# COMPACT_ATOMS: atom_id res chain seq x y z
N MET A 1 0.88 3.46 -18.60
CA MET A 1 0.46 2.86 -17.32
C MET A 1 1.59 2.32 -16.41
N LYS A 2 2.89 2.36 -16.79
CA LYS A 2 4.00 1.88 -15.94
C LYS A 2 4.71 2.97 -15.10
N THR A 3 4.64 4.22 -15.55
CA THR A 3 5.33 5.37 -14.93
C THR A 3 4.70 5.81 -13.62
N THR A 4 3.37 5.73 -13.51
CA THR A 4 2.59 6.05 -12.30
C THR A 4 2.88 5.08 -11.15
N THR A 5 3.19 3.84 -11.46
CA THR A 5 3.53 2.79 -10.49
C THR A 5 4.90 3.03 -9.88
N LEU A 6 5.89 3.38 -10.72
CA LEU A 6 7.26 3.66 -10.28
C LEU A 6 7.32 4.93 -9.44
N SER A 7 6.64 6.01 -9.86
CA SER A 7 6.61 7.26 -9.10
C SER A 7 5.95 7.07 -7.73
N ARG A 8 4.89 6.24 -7.63
CA ARG A 8 4.26 5.85 -6.35
C ARG A 8 5.22 5.09 -5.44
N LEU A 9 5.89 4.07 -5.96
CA LEU A 9 6.87 3.29 -5.21
C LEU A 9 7.99 4.19 -4.66
N MET A 10 8.49 5.14 -5.46
CA MET A 10 9.54 6.08 -5.07
C MET A 10 9.09 7.08 -4.02
N ARG A 11 7.84 7.54 -4.09
CA ARG A 11 7.27 8.47 -3.09
C ARG A 11 7.08 7.75 -1.75
N MET A 12 6.57 6.52 -1.78
CA MET A 12 6.37 5.71 -0.58
C MET A 12 7.71 5.31 0.07
N SER A 13 8.71 4.93 -0.73
CA SER A 13 10.04 4.64 -0.20
C SER A 13 10.68 5.87 0.44
N TRP A 14 10.50 7.06 -0.13
CA TRP A 14 10.98 8.30 0.45
C TRP A 14 10.27 8.66 1.77
N GLU A 15 8.95 8.45 1.88
CA GLU A 15 8.23 8.66 3.14
C GLU A 15 8.69 7.69 4.23
N ILE A 16 8.91 6.41 3.90
CA ILE A 16 9.46 5.41 4.82
C ILE A 16 10.87 5.80 5.26
N GLN A 17 11.71 6.20 4.29
CA GLN A 17 13.07 6.66 4.54
C GLN A 17 13.09 7.82 5.54
N ARG A 18 12.22 8.82 5.33
CA ARG A 18 12.09 10.00 6.20
C ARG A 18 11.56 9.66 7.58
N ARG A 19 10.52 8.83 7.69
CA ARG A 19 9.87 8.52 8.98
C ARG A 19 10.67 7.57 9.85
N ARG A 20 11.42 6.66 9.23
CA ARG A 20 12.16 5.58 9.93
C ARG A 20 13.68 5.81 9.94
N CYS A 21 14.18 6.87 9.30
CA CYS A 21 15.60 7.16 9.12
C CYS A 21 16.40 5.94 8.62
N THR A 22 15.85 5.21 7.65
CA THR A 22 16.46 3.98 7.12
C THR A 22 17.23 4.23 5.83
N ASN A 23 18.06 3.28 5.41
CA ASN A 23 18.74 3.34 4.12
C ASN A 23 17.73 3.24 2.97
N ARG A 24 18.05 3.91 1.85
CA ARG A 24 17.15 4.01 0.69
C ARG A 24 16.78 2.64 0.10
N SER A 25 17.71 1.69 0.06
CA SER A 25 17.47 0.32 -0.40
C SER A 25 16.47 -0.42 0.49
N THR A 26 16.62 -0.32 1.82
CA THR A 26 15.69 -0.92 2.79
C THR A 26 14.31 -0.29 2.70
N ALA A 27 14.24 1.04 2.56
CA ALA A 27 12.97 1.75 2.41
C ALA A 27 12.25 1.39 1.09
N LEU A 28 13.01 1.18 0.01
CA LEU A 28 12.47 0.73 -1.28
C LEU A 28 11.91 -0.69 -1.19
N LEU A 29 12.63 -1.60 -0.53
CA LEU A 29 12.18 -2.97 -0.32
C LEU A 29 10.87 -3.01 0.47
N SER A 30 10.80 -2.26 1.57
CA SER A 30 9.58 -2.13 2.38
C SER A 30 8.41 -1.55 1.59
N ALA A 31 8.65 -0.49 0.82
CA ALA A 31 7.63 0.10 -0.06
C ALA A 31 7.14 -0.92 -1.11
N TRP A 32 8.03 -1.74 -1.67
CA TRP A 32 7.68 -2.75 -2.64
C TRP A 32 6.85 -3.88 -2.05
N VAL A 33 7.18 -4.34 -0.85
CA VAL A 33 6.38 -5.35 -0.13
C VAL A 33 4.98 -4.80 0.17
N ILE A 34 4.86 -3.56 0.62
CA ILE A 34 3.55 -2.91 0.86
C ILE A 34 2.78 -2.80 -0.45
N PHE A 35 3.44 -2.34 -1.52
CA PHE A 35 2.82 -2.18 -2.83
C PHE A 35 2.34 -3.51 -3.44
N LYS A 36 3.10 -4.59 -3.25
CA LYS A 36 2.70 -5.94 -3.70
C LYS A 36 1.54 -6.52 -2.90
N ASN A 37 1.48 -6.19 -1.61
CA ASN A 37 0.42 -6.64 -0.72
C ASN A 37 -0.71 -5.61 -0.58
N ASP A 38 -0.81 -4.64 -1.51
CA ASP A 38 -1.84 -3.59 -1.45
C ASP A 38 -3.25 -4.21 -1.38
N ASP A 39 -3.53 -5.21 -2.21
CA ASP A 39 -4.80 -5.96 -2.19
C ASP A 39 -5.10 -6.61 -0.83
N VAL A 40 -4.07 -7.18 -0.19
CA VAL A 40 -4.18 -7.87 1.11
C VAL A 40 -4.38 -6.85 2.23
N ALA A 41 -3.63 -5.75 2.20
CA ALA A 41 -3.71 -4.68 3.17
C ALA A 41 -5.06 -3.97 3.13
N VAL A 42 -5.58 -3.71 1.92
CA VAL A 42 -6.94 -3.16 1.73
C VAL A 42 -7.99 -4.14 2.23
N GLY A 43 -7.85 -5.43 1.91
CA GLY A 43 -8.74 -6.48 2.42
C GLY A 43 -8.77 -6.52 3.96
N TYR A 44 -7.60 -6.46 4.59
CA TYR A 44 -7.45 -6.48 6.05
C TYR A 44 -7.99 -5.21 6.71
N LEU A 45 -7.67 -4.03 6.17
CA LEU A 45 -8.17 -2.75 6.66
C LEU A 45 -9.70 -2.66 6.54
N ARG A 46 -10.26 -3.15 5.43
CA ARG A 46 -11.71 -3.21 5.23
C ARG A 46 -12.38 -4.16 6.22
N ALA A 47 -11.80 -5.34 6.45
CA ALA A 47 -12.30 -6.29 7.46
C ALA A 47 -12.25 -5.70 8.88
N LYS A 48 -11.20 -4.92 9.19
CA LYS A 48 -11.02 -4.28 10.49
C LYS A 48 -11.94 -3.07 10.71
N HIS A 49 -12.19 -2.27 9.67
CA HIS A 49 -13.05 -1.07 9.75
C HIS A 49 -14.53 -1.35 9.48
N SER A 50 -14.88 -2.49 8.90
CA SER A 50 -16.29 -2.89 8.74
C SER A 50 -16.83 -3.44 10.05
N THR A 51 -17.38 -2.56 10.89
CA THR A 51 -18.16 -2.96 12.06
C THR A 51 -19.33 -3.82 11.58
N ARG A 52 -19.25 -5.14 11.82
CA ARG A 52 -20.36 -6.09 11.73
C ARG A 52 -21.06 -6.08 10.34
N ASN A 53 -20.67 -7.04 9.49
CA ASN A 53 -21.50 -7.55 8.37
C ASN A 53 -21.35 -6.89 6.97
N SER A 54 -20.13 -6.64 6.48
CA SER A 54 -19.94 -6.43 5.03
C SER A 54 -19.40 -7.70 4.36
N LYS A 55 -20.10 -8.15 3.30
CA LYS A 55 -19.68 -9.30 2.49
C LYS A 55 -18.29 -9.02 1.92
N PRO A 56 -17.39 -10.04 1.84
CA PRO A 56 -16.10 -9.88 1.20
C PRO A 56 -16.31 -9.55 -0.28
N ALA A 57 -16.30 -8.26 -0.61
CA ALA A 57 -16.38 -7.83 -2.01
C ALA A 57 -14.98 -7.88 -2.61
N PRO A 58 -14.84 -8.29 -3.88
CA PRO A 58 -13.56 -8.42 -4.54
C PRO A 58 -12.75 -7.12 -4.45
N ALA A 59 -11.45 -7.25 -4.16
CA ALA A 59 -10.50 -6.14 -4.02
C ALA A 59 -10.39 -5.25 -5.28
N ALA A 60 -10.97 -5.68 -6.41
CA ALA A 60 -10.96 -4.99 -7.69
C ALA A 60 -11.39 -3.51 -7.66
N ASN A 61 -12.19 -3.09 -6.67
CA ASN A 61 -12.70 -1.72 -6.58
C ASN A 61 -12.04 -0.86 -5.48
N TYR A 62 -11.03 -1.38 -4.78
CA TYR A 62 -10.45 -0.71 -3.62
C TYR A 62 -8.92 -0.70 -3.73
N SER A 63 -8.32 0.46 -4.01
CA SER A 63 -6.89 0.67 -3.86
C SER A 63 -6.64 1.50 -2.61
N LEU A 64 -5.60 1.14 -1.85
CA LEU A 64 -5.16 1.90 -0.67
C LEU A 64 -4.66 3.30 -1.06
N PHE A 65 -4.42 3.51 -2.36
CA PHE A 65 -3.93 4.75 -2.94
C PHE A 65 -4.95 5.34 -3.92
N ASN A 66 -6.15 5.68 -3.43
CA ASN A 66 -7.09 6.57 -4.12
C ASN A 66 -6.76 8.02 -3.74
N PHE A 67 -6.15 8.76 -4.66
CA PHE A 67 -5.92 10.21 -4.59
C PHE A 67 -6.39 10.84 -5.90
#